data_AF-A0A0A2LC34-F1
#
_entry.id   AF-A0A0A2LC34-F1
#
_cell.length_a   1.000
_cell.length_b   1.000
_cell.length_c   1.000
_cell.angle_alpha   90.00
_cell.angle_beta   90.00
_cell.angle_gamma   90.00
#
_symmetry.space_group_name_H-M   'P 1'
#
loop_
_entity.id
_entity.type
_entity.pdbx_description
1 polymer ?
#
loop_
_entity_poly.entity_id
_entity_poly.type
_entity_poly.pdbx_seq_one_letter_code
_entity_poly.pdbx_strand_id
1 'polypeptide(L)'
;MGDEVEGISGLHNLQKPRRRRTLIELIIIAKYCLVILTPFFVLVLTEETPSQDSLKAPMAMAQVSNASKNDRSPQKSATDKTPTTNRRNWSEVAGSRIETLNLGTVDRTSILEHLISKVRIEMSESLLEIGQDPETKTEAGVYLHILWREDETTTRVWLYVGQACVLYLRIQKHKDPRHRRKNMGLHYSVWGSAVDMKSAFVTLAMLDAPSSTQTQLVLNLAEMWMCLVFQTLTSLHLGSWLPKSTTALWSGNHLNVALPLWQGFTDSQENKAIIEAVGGRSTFQQYLASEDLVIRAWAEQTRDAFDDIRNSPDPGIRGYWWDLHKGRILKAQDTWGKKKASMAKQYLEGAKAFVALHSGNHGNHQTEVIAGSFRFTVSQTLGLDLHNGDEVILQYHLASTPHPHAYALSALKTDPATRLGVSIRGQDSHGGFHCWLKANGECNLRKMNTLVDILEGYSTEESQGFKRRWFVTKSLDRTNSDPPGRNRYT
;
A
#
# COMPACT_ATOMS: atom_id res chain seq x y z
N MET A 1 47.56 -14.25 76.11
CA MET A 1 47.41 -12.88 76.61
C MET A 1 47.37 -12.01 75.38
N GLY A 2 46.21 -11.86 74.72
CA GLY A 2 45.14 -10.93 75.10
C GLY A 2 45.49 -9.57 74.45
N ASP A 3 44.71 -8.92 73.59
CA ASP A 3 43.27 -9.01 73.33
C ASP A 3 42.90 -8.64 71.87
N GLU A 4 41.63 -8.92 71.57
CA GLU A 4 40.73 -8.60 70.46
C GLU A 4 40.79 -7.12 69.96
N VAL A 5 40.33 -6.74 68.75
CA VAL A 5 38.91 -6.56 68.38
C VAL A 5 38.68 -6.50 66.84
N GLU A 6 37.69 -7.31 66.44
CA GLU A 6 36.65 -7.25 65.39
C GLU A 6 36.73 -6.39 64.10
N GLY A 7 36.25 -7.01 63.01
CA GLY A 7 35.95 -6.35 61.72
C GLY A 7 35.19 -7.18 60.69
N ILE A 8 33.96 -7.61 61.04
CA ILE A 8 32.76 -7.85 60.20
C ILE A 8 32.87 -8.73 58.93
N SER A 9 32.27 -9.94 59.04
CA SER A 9 31.90 -10.85 57.96
C SER A 9 30.46 -10.58 57.46
N GLY A 10 30.28 -10.58 56.15
CA GLY A 10 28.97 -10.46 55.49
C GLY A 10 28.93 -11.23 54.17
N LEU A 11 28.84 -12.57 54.26
CA LEU A 11 28.72 -13.48 53.12
C LEU A 11 27.23 -13.70 52.80
N HIS A 12 26.71 -12.99 51.79
CA HIS A 12 25.40 -13.27 51.22
C HIS A 12 25.50 -14.38 50.18
N ASN A 13 24.95 -15.56 50.51
CA ASN A 13 24.65 -16.64 49.59
C ASN A 13 23.55 -16.18 48.60
N LEU A 14 23.92 -15.97 47.33
CA LEU A 14 22.98 -15.82 46.22
C LEU A 14 22.90 -17.14 45.45
N GLN A 15 21.86 -17.92 45.73
CA GLN A 15 21.40 -19.03 44.89
C GLN A 15 21.13 -18.50 43.47
N LYS A 16 21.95 -18.94 42.50
CA LYS A 16 21.66 -18.76 41.07
C LYS A 16 20.35 -19.48 40.71
N PRO A 17 19.37 -18.81 40.06
CA PRO A 17 18.14 -19.47 39.65
C PRO A 17 18.40 -20.44 38.47
N ARG A 18 17.74 -21.61 38.56
CA ARG A 18 17.72 -22.69 37.55
C ARG A 18 17.20 -22.18 36.20
N ARG A 19 18.09 -21.70 35.32
CA ARG A 19 17.80 -21.29 33.93
C ARG A 19 17.88 -22.40 32.88
N ARG A 20 18.10 -23.67 33.26
CA ARG A 20 18.30 -24.78 32.31
C ARG A 20 17.04 -25.53 31.86
N ARG A 21 15.87 -25.30 32.46
CA ARG A 21 14.66 -26.09 32.13
C ARG A 21 13.94 -25.64 30.85
N THR A 22 13.89 -24.35 30.55
CA THR A 22 13.18 -23.80 29.37
C THR A 22 13.92 -24.00 28.03
N LEU A 23 15.25 -24.12 28.05
CA LEU A 23 16.06 -24.40 26.86
C LEU A 23 15.77 -25.79 26.26
N ILE A 24 15.49 -26.77 27.13
CA ILE A 24 15.15 -28.13 26.71
C ILE A 24 13.76 -28.15 26.06
N GLU A 25 12.80 -27.35 26.55
CA GLU A 25 11.43 -27.32 26.04
C GLU A 25 11.32 -26.69 24.63
N LEU A 26 12.13 -25.69 24.30
CA LEU A 26 12.16 -25.06 22.98
C LEU A 26 12.89 -25.90 21.92
N ILE A 27 14.00 -26.54 22.30
CA ILE A 27 14.66 -27.57 21.46
C ILE A 27 13.71 -28.73 21.23
N ILE A 28 12.92 -29.10 22.24
CA ILE A 28 11.85 -30.11 22.11
C ILE A 28 10.79 -29.61 21.13
N ILE A 29 10.25 -28.38 21.23
CA ILE A 29 9.21 -27.90 20.29
C ILE A 29 9.74 -27.81 18.85
N ALA A 30 10.93 -27.25 18.62
CA ALA A 30 11.52 -27.17 17.28
C ALA A 30 11.87 -28.55 16.71
N LYS A 31 12.42 -29.46 17.53
CA LYS A 31 12.65 -30.86 17.12
C LYS A 31 11.35 -31.62 16.92
N TYR A 32 10.31 -31.39 17.71
CA TYR A 32 8.99 -32.01 17.55
C TYR A 32 8.28 -31.49 16.32
N CYS A 33 8.39 -30.19 15.99
CA CYS A 33 7.94 -29.67 14.70
C CYS A 33 8.66 -30.37 13.54
N LEU A 34 9.97 -30.60 13.63
CA LEU A 34 10.75 -31.33 12.62
C LEU A 34 10.38 -32.82 12.54
N VAL A 35 10.14 -33.48 13.69
CA VAL A 35 9.77 -34.89 13.83
C VAL A 35 8.31 -35.14 13.45
N ILE A 36 7.43 -34.13 13.51
CA ILE A 36 6.04 -34.22 13.03
C ILE A 36 5.97 -33.99 11.51
N LEU A 37 6.84 -33.17 10.93
CA LEU A 37 6.91 -32.98 9.48
C LEU A 37 7.23 -34.30 8.76
N THR A 38 8.10 -35.15 9.31
CA THR A 38 8.48 -36.43 8.68
C THR A 38 7.30 -37.39 8.46
N PRO A 39 6.48 -37.76 9.48
CA PRO A 39 5.31 -38.62 9.30
C PRO A 39 4.11 -37.91 8.66
N PHE A 40 3.93 -36.60 8.83
CA PHE A 40 2.83 -35.86 8.18
C PHE A 40 3.04 -35.78 6.66
N PHE A 41 4.30 -35.64 6.19
CA PHE A 41 4.62 -35.73 4.77
C PHE A 41 4.62 -37.17 4.24
N VAL A 42 5.03 -38.17 5.03
CA VAL A 42 4.88 -39.58 4.64
C VAL A 42 3.40 -39.91 4.43
N LEU A 43 2.48 -39.48 5.30
CA LEU A 43 1.05 -39.75 5.16
C LEU A 43 0.43 -39.12 3.90
N VAL A 44 0.86 -37.91 3.52
CA VAL A 44 0.41 -37.21 2.30
C VAL A 44 1.01 -37.83 1.03
N LEU A 45 2.13 -38.54 1.14
CA LEU A 45 2.82 -39.17 0.00
C LEU A 45 2.51 -40.67 -0.16
N THR A 46 1.90 -41.32 0.84
CA THR A 46 1.57 -42.77 0.81
C THR A 46 0.10 -43.09 0.55
N GLU A 47 -0.76 -42.10 0.25
CA GLU A 47 -2.06 -42.43 -0.35
C GLU A 47 -1.85 -42.93 -1.78
N GLU A 48 -1.78 -44.26 -1.91
CA GLU A 48 -1.79 -44.97 -3.19
C GLU A 48 -2.98 -44.51 -4.02
N THR A 49 -2.69 -43.96 -5.19
CA THR A 49 -3.70 -43.64 -6.20
C THR A 49 -4.26 -44.94 -6.80
N PRO A 50 -5.58 -45.19 -6.74
CA PRO A 50 -6.16 -46.25 -7.55
C PRO A 50 -6.09 -45.83 -9.02
N SER A 51 -5.42 -46.68 -9.81
CA SER A 51 -5.57 -46.94 -11.25
C SER A 51 -6.17 -45.82 -12.12
N GLN A 52 -5.33 -45.26 -12.99
CA GLN A 52 -5.70 -44.42 -14.13
C GLN A 52 -6.85 -45.01 -14.94
N ASP A 53 -7.82 -44.16 -15.28
CA ASP A 53 -8.48 -44.22 -16.58
C ASP A 53 -8.57 -42.81 -17.19
N SER A 54 -8.25 -42.77 -18.47
CA SER A 54 -7.96 -41.61 -19.28
C SER A 54 -9.14 -40.66 -19.48
N LEU A 55 -8.88 -39.36 -19.51
CA LEU A 55 -9.60 -38.44 -20.41
C LEU A 55 -8.73 -37.23 -20.77
N LYS A 56 -8.39 -37.17 -22.06
CA LYS A 56 -7.66 -36.10 -22.73
C LYS A 56 -8.46 -34.80 -22.66
N ALA A 57 -7.78 -33.72 -22.28
CA ALA A 57 -8.26 -32.37 -22.53
C ALA A 57 -8.23 -32.05 -24.04
N PRO A 58 -9.09 -31.14 -24.52
CA PRO A 58 -8.75 -30.29 -25.64
C PRO A 58 -8.57 -28.84 -25.15
N MET A 59 -7.32 -28.37 -25.23
CA MET A 59 -7.01 -26.95 -25.36
C MET A 59 -7.54 -26.47 -26.71
N ALA A 60 -8.45 -25.51 -26.71
CA ALA A 60 -8.80 -24.74 -27.90
C ALA A 60 -8.55 -23.26 -27.62
N MET A 61 -7.45 -22.75 -28.19
CA MET A 61 -7.24 -21.31 -28.35
C MET A 61 -8.12 -20.83 -29.51
N ALA A 62 -9.04 -19.91 -29.22
CA ALA A 62 -9.74 -19.13 -30.25
C ALA A 62 -9.10 -17.74 -30.33
N GLN A 63 -8.38 -17.49 -31.43
CA GLN A 63 -8.11 -16.14 -31.91
C GLN A 63 -9.41 -15.55 -32.43
N VAL A 64 -9.80 -14.36 -31.97
CA VAL A 64 -10.77 -13.52 -32.67
C VAL A 64 -10.22 -12.11 -32.76
N SER A 65 -9.75 -11.79 -33.96
CA SER A 65 -9.73 -10.45 -34.51
C SER A 65 -11.16 -9.95 -34.70
N ASN A 66 -11.46 -8.70 -34.34
CA ASN A 66 -12.22 -7.82 -35.24
C ASN A 66 -12.18 -6.35 -34.83
N ALA A 67 -12.01 -5.54 -35.87
CA ALA A 67 -12.05 -4.09 -35.86
C ALA A 67 -13.48 -3.55 -36.02
N SER A 68 -13.66 -2.34 -35.51
CA SER A 68 -14.52 -1.27 -36.04
C SER A 68 -16.04 -1.51 -36.15
N LYS A 69 -16.82 -0.74 -35.37
CA LYS A 69 -17.56 0.42 -35.90
C LYS A 69 -18.29 1.20 -34.80
N ASN A 70 -18.27 2.51 -34.97
CA ASN A 70 -19.10 3.48 -34.28
C ASN A 70 -20.59 3.21 -34.55
N ASP A 71 -21.41 3.28 -33.51
CA ASP A 71 -22.72 3.93 -33.56
C ASP A 71 -23.21 4.18 -32.13
N ARG A 72 -23.51 5.45 -31.81
CA ARG A 72 -24.16 5.85 -30.56
C ARG A 72 -25.26 6.85 -30.88
N SER A 73 -26.49 6.45 -30.64
CA SER A 73 -27.65 7.32 -30.40
C SER A 73 -28.38 6.85 -29.13
N PRO A 74 -29.21 7.70 -28.49
CA PRO A 74 -29.33 7.72 -27.03
C PRO A 74 -30.67 7.21 -26.47
N GLN A 75 -30.71 7.17 -25.12
CA GLN A 75 -31.85 7.00 -24.19
C GLN A 75 -32.10 5.60 -23.62
N LYS A 76 -31.92 5.46 -22.29
CA LYS A 76 -33.05 5.50 -21.35
C LYS A 76 -32.59 5.53 -19.89
N SER A 77 -33.38 6.27 -19.10
CA SER A 77 -33.36 6.37 -17.65
C SER A 77 -33.88 5.08 -17.00
N ALA A 78 -33.22 4.64 -15.92
CA ALA A 78 -33.85 3.83 -14.89
C ALA A 78 -33.09 3.96 -13.57
N THR A 79 -33.88 4.05 -12.51
CA THR A 79 -33.57 4.22 -11.09
C THR A 79 -32.56 3.22 -10.53
N ASP A 80 -31.48 3.73 -9.95
CA ASP A 80 -30.44 2.92 -9.31
C ASP A 80 -30.75 2.78 -7.81
N LYS A 81 -31.22 1.59 -7.41
CA LYS A 81 -31.24 1.14 -6.01
C LYS A 81 -29.91 0.42 -5.76
N THR A 82 -29.10 1.00 -4.88
CA THR A 82 -27.80 0.45 -4.47
C THR A 82 -27.98 -0.94 -3.86
N PRO A 83 -27.34 -2.00 -4.40
CA PRO A 83 -27.39 -3.32 -3.76
C PRO A 83 -26.35 -3.38 -2.65
N THR A 84 -26.82 -3.50 -1.40
CA THR A 84 -26.00 -3.91 -0.25
C THR A 84 -25.53 -5.34 -0.46
N THR A 85 -24.23 -5.52 -0.74
CA THR A 85 -23.60 -6.83 -0.86
C THR A 85 -23.44 -7.50 0.51
N ASN A 86 -24.35 -8.42 0.81
CA ASN A 86 -24.17 -9.39 1.89
C ASN A 86 -23.03 -10.35 1.53
N ARG A 87 -21.98 -10.34 2.35
CA ARG A 87 -20.80 -11.21 2.28
C ARG A 87 -21.24 -12.67 2.51
N ARG A 88 -21.05 -13.53 1.52
CA ARG A 88 -21.40 -14.98 1.62
C ARG A 88 -20.53 -15.69 2.65
N ASN A 89 -21.17 -16.51 3.48
CA ASN A 89 -20.56 -17.39 4.48
C ASN A 89 -20.07 -18.67 3.79
N TRP A 90 -18.80 -19.03 3.96
CA TRP A 90 -18.15 -20.19 3.33
C TRP A 90 -18.23 -21.48 4.16
N SER A 91 -19.30 -21.68 4.94
CA SER A 91 -19.40 -22.81 5.87
C SER A 91 -19.90 -24.13 5.26
N GLU A 92 -20.24 -24.19 3.97
CA GLU A 92 -20.97 -25.36 3.41
C GLU A 92 -20.15 -26.33 2.54
N VAL A 93 -18.83 -26.20 2.49
CA VAL A 93 -17.98 -27.22 1.84
C VAL A 93 -16.94 -27.74 2.83
N ALA A 94 -17.40 -28.56 3.78
CA ALA A 94 -16.52 -29.36 4.64
C ALA A 94 -16.92 -30.83 4.49
N GLY A 95 -16.17 -31.53 3.62
CA GLY A 95 -16.12 -32.98 3.62
C GLY A 95 -15.53 -33.53 4.92
N SER A 96 -15.68 -34.84 5.11
CA SER A 96 -15.39 -35.65 6.30
C SER A 96 -14.26 -35.15 7.21
N ARG A 97 -14.60 -35.06 8.50
CA ARG A 97 -13.79 -34.66 9.65
C ARG A 97 -12.53 -35.53 9.76
N ILE A 98 -11.38 -34.98 9.41
CA ILE A 98 -10.07 -35.55 9.73
C ILE A 98 -9.87 -35.40 11.24
N GLU A 99 -9.64 -36.52 11.94
CA GLU A 99 -9.30 -36.50 13.37
C GLU A 99 -7.88 -35.95 13.55
N THR A 100 -7.77 -34.65 13.82
CA THR A 100 -6.53 -34.03 14.27
C THR A 100 -6.24 -34.46 15.71
N LEU A 101 -5.11 -35.11 15.95
CA LEU A 101 -4.57 -35.36 17.30
C LEU A 101 -4.55 -34.03 18.08
N ASN A 102 -5.18 -34.04 19.26
CA ASN A 102 -5.24 -32.92 20.20
C ASN A 102 -3.83 -32.56 20.72
N LEU A 103 -3.07 -31.83 19.91
CA LEU A 103 -1.92 -31.08 20.36
C LEU A 103 -2.49 -29.82 21.02
N GLY A 104 -2.33 -29.71 22.34
CA GLY A 104 -2.78 -28.54 23.10
C GLY A 104 -2.29 -27.21 22.51
N THR A 105 -2.88 -26.10 22.95
CA THR A 105 -2.56 -24.74 22.47
C THR A 105 -1.06 -24.43 22.59
N VAL A 106 -0.34 -24.48 21.47
CA VAL A 106 1.02 -23.93 21.37
C VAL A 106 0.91 -22.43 21.59
N ASP A 107 1.50 -21.92 22.68
CA ASP A 107 1.52 -20.50 22.98
C ASP A 107 2.53 -19.77 22.07
N ARG A 108 2.04 -19.42 20.87
CA ARG A 108 2.79 -18.68 19.86
C ARG A 108 3.23 -17.30 20.36
N THR A 109 2.50 -16.71 21.30
CA THR A 109 2.85 -15.43 21.93
C THR A 109 4.09 -15.58 22.78
N SER A 110 4.18 -16.63 23.59
CA SER A 110 5.38 -16.92 24.41
C SER A 110 6.63 -17.19 23.57
N ILE A 111 6.52 -17.97 22.49
CA ILE A 111 7.65 -18.21 21.57
C ILE A 111 8.16 -16.89 20.98
N LEU A 112 7.24 -16.00 20.62
CA LEU A 112 7.55 -14.73 19.98
C LEU A 112 8.09 -13.69 20.97
N GLU A 113 7.50 -13.57 22.15
CA GLU A 113 8.02 -12.76 23.26
C GLU A 113 9.41 -13.23 23.69
N HIS A 114 9.63 -14.55 23.71
CA HIS A 114 10.95 -15.11 23.98
C HIS A 114 11.94 -14.74 22.90
N LEU A 115 11.57 -14.89 21.61
CA LEU A 115 12.37 -14.47 20.46
C LEU A 115 12.79 -13.00 20.59
N ILE A 116 11.85 -12.12 20.91
CA ILE A 116 12.11 -10.69 21.14
C ILE A 116 13.04 -10.50 22.34
N SER A 117 12.83 -11.22 23.45
CA SER A 117 13.68 -11.12 24.63
C SER A 117 15.12 -11.57 24.38
N LYS A 118 15.31 -12.55 23.49
CA LYS A 118 16.61 -13.11 23.11
C LYS A 118 17.34 -12.26 22.08
N VAL A 119 16.61 -11.81 21.06
CA VAL A 119 17.06 -10.75 20.13
C VAL A 119 17.52 -9.52 20.92
N ARG A 120 16.88 -9.19 22.03
CA ARG A 120 17.20 -7.98 22.81
C ARG A 120 18.48 -8.07 23.66
N ILE A 121 19.00 -9.27 23.96
CA ILE A 121 20.03 -9.44 25.01
C ILE A 121 21.39 -9.92 24.47
N GLU A 122 21.46 -10.77 23.43
CA GLU A 122 22.73 -11.30 22.87
C GLU A 122 22.56 -11.59 21.34
N MET A 123 22.90 -10.60 20.49
CA MET A 123 22.30 -10.45 19.15
C MET A 123 22.81 -11.32 17.98
N SER A 124 23.84 -12.16 18.12
CA SER A 124 24.26 -13.04 17.00
C SER A 124 24.19 -14.52 17.34
N GLU A 125 24.76 -14.94 18.47
CA GLU A 125 24.84 -16.36 18.79
C GLU A 125 23.49 -16.96 19.21
N SER A 126 22.67 -16.25 20.00
CA SER A 126 21.37 -16.78 20.47
C SER A 126 20.28 -16.82 19.38
N LEU A 127 20.42 -16.03 18.32
CA LEU A 127 19.51 -16.10 17.17
C LEU A 127 19.74 -17.36 16.33
N LEU A 128 21.00 -17.75 16.14
CA LEU A 128 21.37 -19.00 15.46
C LEU A 128 20.91 -20.24 16.22
N GLU A 129 20.69 -20.15 17.54
CA GLU A 129 20.12 -21.23 18.35
C GLU A 129 18.68 -21.59 17.94
N ILE A 130 17.94 -20.66 17.33
CA ILE A 130 16.58 -20.89 16.84
C ILE A 130 16.60 -21.82 15.63
N GLY A 131 17.58 -21.63 14.75
CA GLY A 131 17.61 -22.22 13.44
C GLY A 131 18.97 -21.97 12.82
N GLN A 132 19.85 -22.96 12.92
CA GLN A 132 21.26 -22.94 12.50
C GLN A 132 21.55 -22.05 11.27
N ASP A 133 22.79 -21.58 11.15
CA ASP A 133 23.21 -20.70 10.06
C ASP A 133 22.92 -21.30 8.66
N PRO A 134 22.01 -20.70 7.86
CA PRO A 134 21.69 -21.16 6.51
C PRO A 134 22.83 -20.93 5.50
N GLU A 135 23.84 -20.13 5.84
CA GLU A 135 24.97 -19.81 4.94
C GLU A 135 25.94 -20.98 4.73
N THR A 136 25.75 -22.08 5.46
CA THR A 136 26.56 -23.29 5.28
C THR A 136 25.76 -24.44 4.68
N LYS A 137 24.46 -24.21 4.39
CA LYS A 137 23.51 -25.25 4.00
C LYS A 137 23.35 -25.33 2.49
N THR A 138 23.67 -26.48 1.93
CA THR A 138 23.53 -26.76 0.49
C THR A 138 22.17 -27.34 0.13
N GLU A 139 21.39 -27.73 1.13
CA GLU A 139 20.08 -28.32 0.96
C GLU A 139 18.99 -27.27 0.72
N ALA A 140 17.81 -27.76 0.32
CA ALA A 140 16.63 -26.93 0.22
C ALA A 140 16.07 -26.63 1.61
N GLY A 141 15.35 -25.53 1.72
CA GLY A 141 14.75 -25.18 2.99
C GLY A 141 14.05 -23.85 3.00
N VAL A 142 13.55 -23.53 4.20
CA VAL A 142 12.89 -22.28 4.54
C VAL A 142 13.78 -21.56 5.53
N TYR A 143 13.98 -20.27 5.33
CA TYR A 143 14.74 -19.40 6.21
C TYR A 143 13.89 -18.22 6.69
N LEU A 144 14.27 -17.67 7.84
CA LEU A 144 13.80 -16.40 8.35
C LEU A 144 14.95 -15.40 8.27
N HIS A 145 14.64 -14.22 7.74
CA HIS A 145 15.51 -13.08 7.74
C HIS A 145 14.96 -12.03 8.69
N ILE A 146 15.79 -11.67 9.66
CA ILE A 146 15.47 -10.78 10.76
C ILE A 146 16.24 -9.49 10.54
N LEU A 147 15.52 -8.37 10.45
CA LEU A 147 16.07 -7.04 10.30
C LEU A 147 15.75 -6.21 11.54
N TRP A 148 16.71 -5.43 12.01
CA TRP A 148 16.51 -4.51 13.13
C TRP A 148 17.50 -3.34 13.06
N ARG A 149 17.21 -2.27 13.80
CA ARG A 149 18.16 -1.16 13.98
C ARG A 149 18.83 -1.27 15.33
N GLU A 150 20.10 -0.89 15.40
CA GLU A 150 20.90 -0.97 16.63
C GLU A 150 20.60 0.19 17.60
N ASP A 151 19.92 1.24 17.15
CA ASP A 151 19.49 2.36 17.99
C ASP A 151 18.58 1.87 19.14
N GLU A 152 19.05 2.11 20.38
CA GLU A 152 18.43 1.75 21.65
C GLU A 152 16.97 2.19 21.80
N THR A 153 16.52 3.16 21.00
CA THR A 153 15.15 3.69 21.03
C THR A 153 14.17 2.94 20.12
N THR A 154 14.66 2.21 19.12
CA THR A 154 13.79 1.49 18.16
C THR A 154 13.69 0.01 18.48
N THR A 155 12.62 -0.37 19.19
CA THR A 155 12.21 -1.77 19.46
C THR A 155 11.71 -2.52 18.21
N ARG A 156 12.00 -2.02 17.01
CA ARG A 156 11.39 -2.50 15.77
C ARG A 156 12.24 -3.57 15.13
N VAL A 157 11.57 -4.68 14.84
CA VAL A 157 12.10 -5.80 14.09
C VAL A 157 11.24 -5.98 12.85
N TRP A 158 11.84 -6.30 11.72
CA TRP A 158 11.11 -6.71 10.52
C TRP A 158 11.48 -8.14 10.17
N LEU A 159 10.47 -8.92 9.82
CA LEU A 159 10.60 -10.35 9.57
C LEU A 159 10.22 -10.66 8.13
N TYR A 160 11.06 -11.44 7.48
CA TYR A 160 10.83 -11.99 6.15
C TYR A 160 11.09 -13.48 6.15
N VAL A 161 10.11 -14.28 5.74
CA VAL A 161 10.30 -15.71 5.51
C VAL A 161 10.54 -15.93 4.02
N GLY A 162 11.46 -16.81 3.67
CA GLY A 162 11.66 -17.21 2.29
C GLY A 162 12.10 -18.65 2.18
N GLN A 163 12.11 -19.18 0.95
CA GLN A 163 12.57 -20.52 0.65
C GLN A 163 13.70 -20.50 -0.38
N ALA A 164 14.43 -21.62 -0.48
CA ALA A 164 15.39 -21.87 -1.54
C ALA A 164 15.57 -23.37 -1.79
N CYS A 165 15.87 -23.74 -3.04
CA CYS A 165 16.37 -25.08 -3.37
C CYS A 165 17.80 -25.31 -2.84
N VAL A 166 18.58 -24.23 -2.68
CA VAL A 166 19.92 -24.21 -2.10
C VAL A 166 20.04 -22.97 -1.21
N LEU A 167 19.94 -23.15 0.10
CA LEU A 167 19.89 -22.05 1.06
C LEU A 167 21.11 -21.13 0.97
N TYR A 168 22.33 -21.68 1.02
CA TYR A 168 23.57 -20.89 0.96
C TYR A 168 23.60 -19.94 -0.24
N LEU A 169 23.32 -20.44 -1.45
CA LEU A 169 23.33 -19.63 -2.67
C LEU A 169 22.29 -18.51 -2.60
N ARG A 170 21.10 -18.80 -2.05
CA ARG A 170 20.05 -17.79 -1.89
C ARG A 170 20.45 -16.71 -0.89
N ILE A 171 21.05 -17.09 0.25
CA ILE A 171 21.49 -16.12 1.26
C ILE A 171 22.62 -15.24 0.72
N GLN A 172 23.60 -15.81 0.02
CA GLN A 172 24.66 -15.03 -0.63
C GLN A 172 24.09 -14.01 -1.63
N LYS A 173 23.08 -14.42 -2.40
CA LYS A 173 22.37 -13.54 -3.33
C LYS A 173 21.63 -12.41 -2.61
N HIS A 174 21.04 -12.67 -1.45
CA HIS A 174 20.42 -11.63 -0.62
C HIS A 174 21.46 -10.63 -0.09
N LYS A 175 22.65 -11.10 0.31
CA LYS A 175 23.73 -10.24 0.81
C LYS A 175 24.34 -9.35 -0.26
N ASP A 176 24.36 -9.77 -1.53
CA ASP A 176 24.89 -8.97 -2.63
C ASP A 176 24.14 -7.63 -2.80
N PRO A 177 24.79 -6.48 -2.55
CA PRO A 177 24.17 -5.16 -2.73
C PRO A 177 23.73 -4.90 -4.18
N ARG A 178 24.42 -5.46 -5.18
CA ARG A 178 24.03 -5.31 -6.59
C ARG A 178 22.72 -6.02 -6.86
N HIS A 179 22.56 -7.25 -6.37
CA HIS A 179 21.32 -7.99 -6.45
C HIS A 179 20.16 -7.23 -5.80
N ARG A 180 20.34 -6.71 -4.58
CA ARG A 180 19.31 -5.94 -3.86
C ARG A 180 18.83 -4.72 -4.65
N ARG A 181 19.77 -3.93 -5.18
CA ARG A 181 19.45 -2.75 -6.00
C ARG A 181 18.70 -3.09 -7.28
N LYS A 182 18.96 -4.24 -7.89
CA LYS A 182 18.28 -4.66 -9.12
C LYS A 182 16.87 -5.21 -8.87
N ASN A 183 16.59 -5.69 -7.67
CA ASN A 183 15.35 -6.41 -7.34
C ASN A 183 14.59 -5.75 -6.18
N MET A 184 14.35 -4.44 -6.27
CA MET A 184 13.80 -3.58 -5.21
C MET A 184 12.37 -3.94 -4.75
N GLY A 185 12.22 -5.05 -4.03
CA GLY A 185 11.03 -5.41 -3.29
C GLY A 185 10.99 -4.76 -1.89
N LEU A 186 9.84 -4.87 -1.21
CA LEU A 186 9.63 -4.32 0.14
C LEU A 186 10.74 -4.76 1.11
N HIS A 187 11.08 -6.05 1.12
CA HIS A 187 12.15 -6.62 1.93
C HIS A 187 13.49 -5.89 1.75
N TYR A 188 13.94 -5.65 0.52
CA TYR A 188 15.21 -4.94 0.29
C TYR A 188 15.11 -3.44 0.52
N SER A 189 13.94 -2.85 0.30
CA SER A 189 13.73 -1.43 0.60
C SER A 189 13.87 -1.17 2.09
N VAL A 190 13.28 -2.01 2.94
CA VAL A 190 13.43 -1.91 4.40
C VAL A 190 14.86 -2.21 4.82
N TRP A 191 15.49 -3.25 4.25
CA TRP A 191 16.89 -3.54 4.57
C TRP A 191 17.85 -2.39 4.18
N GLY A 192 17.55 -1.67 3.10
CA GLY A 192 18.34 -0.54 2.63
C GLY A 192 17.93 0.82 3.21
N SER A 193 16.90 0.90 4.04
CA SER A 193 16.33 2.19 4.46
C SER A 193 17.16 2.92 5.52
N ALA A 194 18.12 2.24 6.16
CA ALA A 194 18.97 2.82 7.18
C ALA A 194 20.40 2.26 7.11
N VAL A 195 21.39 3.12 7.38
CA VAL A 195 22.83 2.75 7.34
C VAL A 195 23.19 1.79 8.47
N ASP A 196 22.51 1.93 9.61
CA ASP A 196 22.67 1.12 10.83
C ASP A 196 21.76 -0.12 10.85
N MET A 197 21.11 -0.46 9.73
CA MET A 197 20.27 -1.65 9.64
C MET A 197 21.11 -2.92 9.77
N LYS A 198 20.81 -3.72 10.78
CA LYS A 198 21.41 -5.04 11.02
C LYS A 198 20.52 -6.13 10.46
N SER A 199 21.12 -7.29 10.22
CA SER A 199 20.44 -8.43 9.62
C SER A 199 21.01 -9.75 10.10
N ALA A 200 20.15 -10.73 10.31
CA ALA A 200 20.51 -12.12 10.56
C ALA A 200 19.60 -13.07 9.76
N PHE A 201 20.17 -14.20 9.34
CA PHE A 201 19.42 -15.29 8.71
C PHE A 201 19.44 -16.52 9.62
N VAL A 202 18.31 -17.21 9.69
CA VAL A 202 18.17 -18.46 10.46
C VAL A 202 17.42 -19.50 9.64
N THR A 203 17.83 -20.76 9.75
CA THR A 203 17.18 -21.88 9.06
C THR A 203 15.93 -22.32 9.84
N LEU A 204 14.74 -22.24 9.23
CA LEU A 204 13.49 -22.67 9.85
C LEU A 204 13.13 -24.12 9.55
N ALA A 205 13.42 -24.59 8.33
CA ALA A 205 13.16 -25.95 7.90
C ALA A 205 14.18 -26.38 6.85
N MET A 206 14.57 -27.65 6.88
CA MET A 206 15.41 -28.30 5.88
C MET A 206 14.58 -29.36 5.19
N LEU A 207 14.64 -29.38 3.86
CA LEU A 207 13.90 -30.30 3.02
C LEU A 207 14.82 -30.84 1.93
N ASP A 208 14.45 -31.98 1.35
CA ASP A 208 15.11 -32.46 0.15
C ASP A 208 14.90 -31.46 -1.00
N ALA A 209 15.92 -31.35 -1.85
CA ALA A 209 15.82 -30.50 -3.02
C ALA A 209 14.63 -30.95 -3.89
N PRO A 210 13.74 -30.02 -4.29
CA PRO A 210 12.55 -30.40 -5.03
C PRO A 210 12.95 -31.00 -6.38
N SER A 211 12.53 -32.24 -6.63
CA SER A 211 12.75 -32.98 -7.87
C SER A 211 11.53 -32.98 -8.80
N SER A 212 10.40 -32.49 -8.30
CA SER A 212 9.11 -32.43 -8.98
C SER A 212 8.26 -31.25 -8.51
N THR A 213 7.19 -30.93 -9.26
CA THR A 213 6.18 -29.93 -8.89
C THR A 213 5.56 -30.21 -7.51
N GLN A 214 5.31 -31.48 -7.18
CA GLN A 214 4.75 -31.88 -5.89
C GLN A 214 5.71 -31.59 -4.74
N THR A 215 7.00 -31.93 -4.89
CA THR A 215 8.02 -31.62 -3.88
C THR A 215 8.29 -30.13 -3.74
N GLN A 216 8.11 -29.35 -4.81
CA GLN A 216 8.17 -27.88 -4.72
C GLN A 216 6.94 -27.30 -4.01
N LEU A 217 5.75 -27.87 -4.20
CA LEU A 217 4.56 -27.48 -3.45
C LEU A 217 4.76 -27.73 -1.95
N VAL A 218 5.43 -28.81 -1.58
CA VAL A 218 5.83 -29.09 -0.19
C VAL A 218 6.70 -27.96 0.37
N LEU A 219 7.67 -27.46 -0.40
CA LEU A 219 8.51 -26.33 0.01
C LEU A 219 7.70 -25.03 0.16
N ASN A 220 6.77 -24.74 -0.78
CA ASN A 220 5.86 -23.59 -0.69
C ASN A 220 4.92 -23.69 0.53
N LEU A 221 4.43 -24.89 0.86
CA LEU A 221 3.60 -25.14 2.04
C LEU A 221 4.40 -24.93 3.32
N ALA A 222 5.67 -25.37 3.36
CA ALA A 222 6.57 -25.11 4.48
C ALA A 222 6.82 -23.60 4.65
N GLU A 223 7.07 -22.86 3.57
CA GLU A 223 7.22 -21.40 3.60
C GLU A 223 5.93 -20.72 4.09
N MET A 224 4.76 -21.14 3.58
CA MET A 224 3.45 -20.63 4.02
C MET A 224 3.22 -20.87 5.51
N TRP A 225 3.51 -22.08 5.99
CA TRP A 225 3.38 -22.41 7.40
C TRP A 225 4.25 -21.50 8.27
N MET A 226 5.51 -21.32 7.90
CA MET A 226 6.43 -20.45 8.63
C MET A 226 6.01 -18.98 8.56
N CYS A 227 5.49 -18.52 7.43
CA CYS A 227 4.87 -17.20 7.29
C CYS A 227 3.72 -16.99 8.30
N LEU A 228 2.91 -18.01 8.60
CA LEU A 228 1.84 -17.93 9.59
C LEU A 228 2.36 -17.98 11.03
N VAL A 229 3.36 -18.82 11.32
CA VAL A 229 3.98 -18.92 12.64
C VAL A 229 4.62 -17.59 13.03
N PHE A 230 5.40 -17.00 12.13
CA PHE A 230 6.10 -15.74 12.34
C PHE A 230 5.30 -14.50 11.93
N GLN A 231 4.06 -14.70 11.47
CA GLN A 231 3.13 -13.65 11.05
C GLN A 231 3.74 -12.66 10.04
N THR A 232 4.52 -13.16 9.08
CA THR A 232 5.23 -12.33 8.09
C THR A 232 4.41 -12.03 6.85
N LEU A 233 3.11 -12.37 6.81
CA LEU A 233 2.17 -12.00 5.75
C LEU A 233 1.44 -10.69 6.08
N THR A 234 0.73 -10.15 5.09
CA THR A 234 -0.15 -8.98 5.23
C THR A 234 -1.31 -9.25 6.20
N SER A 235 -1.85 -8.19 6.83
CA SER A 235 -3.00 -8.28 7.75
C SER A 235 -4.19 -9.03 7.15
N LEU A 236 -4.47 -8.77 5.86
CA LEU A 236 -5.55 -9.41 5.11
C LEU A 236 -5.36 -10.93 5.04
N HIS A 237 -4.16 -11.37 4.67
CA HIS A 237 -3.83 -12.78 4.58
C HIS A 237 -3.80 -13.44 5.95
N LEU A 238 -3.17 -12.81 6.96
CA LEU A 238 -3.18 -13.33 8.32
C LEU A 238 -4.61 -13.50 8.85
N GLY A 239 -5.50 -12.54 8.62
CA GLY A 239 -6.89 -12.63 9.03
C GLY A 239 -7.70 -13.72 8.31
N SER A 240 -7.24 -14.16 7.13
CA SER A 240 -7.88 -15.22 6.35
C SER A 240 -7.37 -16.61 6.72
N TRP A 241 -6.08 -16.72 7.08
CA TRP A 241 -5.39 -18.00 7.27
C TRP A 241 -5.11 -18.36 8.72
N LEU A 242 -5.12 -17.40 9.65
CA LEU A 242 -5.04 -17.68 11.08
C LEU A 242 -6.44 -17.97 11.65
N PRO A 243 -6.54 -18.84 12.69
CA PRO A 243 -7.77 -18.98 13.45
C PRO A 243 -8.26 -17.64 13.97
N LYS A 244 -9.58 -17.40 13.98
CA LYS A 244 -10.19 -16.13 14.42
C LYS A 244 -9.84 -15.72 15.86
N SER A 245 -9.44 -16.69 16.69
CA SER A 245 -8.97 -16.47 18.06
C SER A 245 -7.50 -16.01 18.16
N THR A 246 -6.76 -16.03 17.04
CA THR A 246 -5.34 -15.69 17.03
C THR A 246 -5.15 -14.21 16.80
N THR A 247 -4.42 -13.55 17.70
CA THR A 247 -4.03 -12.14 17.53
C THR A 247 -2.92 -12.00 16.48
N ALA A 248 -3.18 -11.22 15.43
CA ALA A 248 -2.20 -10.89 14.38
C ALA A 248 -1.30 -9.72 14.80
N LEU A 249 -0.51 -9.92 15.86
CA LEU A 249 0.36 -8.94 16.52
C LEU A 249 1.29 -8.19 15.56
N TRP A 250 1.77 -8.84 14.49
CA TRP A 250 2.82 -8.31 13.60
C TRP A 250 2.33 -7.91 12.21
N SER A 251 1.01 -7.84 12.02
CA SER A 251 0.37 -7.53 10.74
C SER A 251 0.81 -6.18 10.11
N GLY A 252 1.55 -5.32 10.81
CA GLY A 252 2.15 -4.08 10.30
C GLY A 252 3.66 -4.08 10.00
N ASN A 253 4.40 -5.13 10.38
CA ASN A 253 5.87 -5.21 10.27
C ASN A 253 6.34 -6.37 9.37
N HIS A 254 5.41 -6.93 8.62
CA HIS A 254 5.60 -8.04 7.70
C HIS A 254 6.35 -7.59 6.44
N LEU A 255 7.17 -8.48 5.88
CA LEU A 255 7.89 -8.22 4.62
C LEU A 255 7.45 -9.16 3.48
N ASN A 256 6.67 -10.21 3.73
CA ASN A 256 6.06 -11.02 2.67
C ASN A 256 4.76 -10.35 2.19
N VAL A 257 4.80 -9.83 0.96
CA VAL A 257 3.66 -9.19 0.31
C VAL A 257 2.76 -10.18 -0.46
N ALA A 258 3.31 -11.34 -0.86
CA ALA A 258 2.62 -12.37 -1.61
C ALA A 258 2.54 -13.67 -0.80
N LEU A 259 1.47 -14.45 -1.01
CA LEU A 259 1.37 -15.78 -0.43
C LEU A 259 2.41 -16.71 -1.07
N PRO A 260 3.19 -17.46 -0.28
CA PRO A 260 4.09 -18.50 -0.79
C PRO A 260 3.40 -19.50 -1.73
N LEU A 261 2.12 -19.81 -1.47
CA LEU A 261 1.33 -20.72 -2.30
C LEU A 261 1.12 -20.22 -3.74
N TRP A 262 1.32 -18.92 -3.99
CA TRP A 262 1.20 -18.32 -5.32
C TRP A 262 2.56 -18.10 -5.99
N GLN A 263 3.66 -18.43 -5.32
CA GLN A 263 4.98 -18.37 -5.93
C GLN A 263 5.11 -19.54 -6.91
N GLY A 264 5.34 -19.22 -8.19
CA GLY A 264 5.49 -20.20 -9.25
C GLY A 264 6.71 -21.11 -9.06
N PHE A 265 6.62 -22.34 -9.57
CA PHE A 265 7.60 -23.42 -9.41
C PHE A 265 8.95 -23.09 -10.03
N THR A 266 9.96 -22.82 -9.19
CA THR A 266 11.08 -21.91 -9.49
C THR A 266 11.94 -22.18 -10.73
N ASP A 267 11.92 -23.34 -11.38
CA ASP A 267 12.89 -23.66 -12.44
C ASP A 267 12.33 -24.30 -13.73
N SER A 268 11.01 -24.39 -13.92
CA SER A 268 10.47 -24.89 -15.21
C SER A 268 10.37 -23.78 -16.27
N GLN A 269 10.48 -24.14 -17.54
CA GLN A 269 10.26 -23.24 -18.69
C GLN A 269 8.84 -22.63 -18.66
N GLU A 270 7.88 -23.30 -18.01
CA GLU A 270 6.55 -22.76 -17.68
C GLU A 270 6.61 -21.60 -16.69
N ASN A 271 7.64 -21.48 -15.85
CA ASN A 271 7.73 -20.40 -14.87
C ASN A 271 8.17 -19.08 -15.52
N LYS A 272 8.91 -19.13 -16.63
CA LYS A 272 9.05 -17.98 -17.56
C LYS A 272 7.69 -17.59 -18.12
N ALA A 273 6.88 -18.57 -18.52
CA ALA A 273 5.53 -18.34 -19.00
C ALA A 273 4.60 -17.83 -17.88
N ILE A 274 4.78 -18.20 -16.61
CA ILE A 274 4.04 -17.66 -15.45
C ILE A 274 4.50 -16.24 -15.13
N ILE A 275 5.80 -15.94 -15.18
CA ILE A 275 6.30 -14.56 -15.02
C ILE A 275 5.81 -13.68 -16.19
N GLU A 276 5.77 -14.21 -17.41
CA GLU A 276 5.15 -13.59 -18.59
C GLU A 276 3.61 -13.55 -18.51
N ALA A 277 2.95 -14.50 -17.85
CA ALA A 277 1.49 -14.60 -17.73
C ALA A 277 0.95 -13.84 -16.52
N VAL A 278 1.71 -13.65 -15.44
CA VAL A 278 1.42 -12.60 -14.44
C VAL A 278 1.52 -11.24 -15.13
N GLY A 279 2.32 -11.15 -16.20
CA GLY A 279 2.15 -10.26 -17.34
C GLY A 279 2.19 -8.78 -17.00
N GLY A 280 2.96 -8.45 -15.96
CA GLY A 280 3.16 -7.10 -15.50
C GLY A 280 1.84 -6.37 -15.21
N ARG A 281 1.87 -5.05 -15.37
CA ARG A 281 0.73 -4.20 -15.00
C ARG A 281 -0.50 -4.44 -15.88
N SER A 282 -0.33 -4.68 -17.18
CA SER A 282 -1.45 -4.87 -18.12
C SER A 282 -2.24 -6.13 -17.79
N THR A 283 -1.55 -7.20 -17.44
CA THR A 283 -2.22 -8.47 -17.14
C THR A 283 -2.83 -8.46 -15.76
N PHE A 284 -2.19 -7.80 -14.78
CA PHE A 284 -2.85 -7.51 -13.51
C PHE A 284 -4.13 -6.67 -13.66
N GLN A 285 -4.16 -5.72 -14.61
CA GLN A 285 -5.38 -4.98 -14.96
C GLN A 285 -6.44 -5.88 -15.61
N GLN A 286 -6.04 -6.85 -16.42
CA GLN A 286 -6.95 -7.87 -16.95
C GLN A 286 -7.51 -8.74 -15.83
N TYR A 287 -6.72 -9.12 -14.83
CA TYR A 287 -7.21 -9.86 -13.66
C TYR A 287 -8.24 -9.07 -12.86
N LEU A 288 -8.02 -7.77 -12.66
CA LEU A 288 -9.01 -6.87 -12.05
C LEU A 288 -10.31 -6.74 -12.86
N ALA A 289 -10.25 -6.96 -14.18
CA ALA A 289 -11.41 -6.94 -15.07
C ALA A 289 -11.96 -8.33 -15.39
N SER A 290 -11.32 -9.41 -14.91
CA SER A 290 -11.64 -10.80 -15.25
C SER A 290 -13.09 -11.12 -14.92
N GLU A 291 -13.81 -11.83 -15.80
CA GLU A 291 -15.17 -12.31 -15.53
C GLU A 291 -15.21 -13.37 -14.42
N ASP A 292 -14.10 -14.11 -14.25
CA ASP A 292 -13.93 -15.06 -13.16
C ASP A 292 -13.82 -14.31 -11.82
N LEU A 293 -14.82 -14.55 -10.95
CA LEU A 293 -14.93 -13.92 -9.65
C LEU A 293 -13.78 -14.24 -8.71
N VAL A 294 -13.18 -15.44 -8.81
CA VAL A 294 -12.06 -15.86 -7.96
C VAL A 294 -10.80 -15.10 -8.36
N ILE A 295 -10.51 -15.02 -9.66
CA ILE A 295 -9.36 -14.28 -10.20
C ILE A 295 -9.49 -12.78 -9.88
N ARG A 296 -10.68 -12.21 -10.06
CA ARG A 296 -10.94 -10.81 -9.75
C ARG A 296 -10.77 -10.51 -8.26
N ALA A 297 -11.38 -11.33 -7.39
CA ALA A 297 -11.28 -11.16 -5.95
C ALA A 297 -9.83 -11.26 -5.47
N TRP A 298 -9.05 -12.18 -6.04
CA TRP A 298 -7.62 -12.29 -5.79
C TRP A 298 -6.85 -11.03 -6.17
N ALA A 299 -7.10 -10.49 -7.37
CA ALA A 299 -6.42 -9.29 -7.86
C ALA A 299 -6.80 -8.05 -7.02
N GLU A 300 -8.08 -7.91 -6.65
CA GLU A 300 -8.55 -6.86 -5.74
C GLU A 300 -7.87 -6.95 -4.38
N GLN A 301 -7.83 -8.13 -3.77
CA GLN A 301 -7.16 -8.36 -2.49
C GLN A 301 -5.65 -8.04 -2.55
N THR A 302 -4.99 -8.42 -3.64
CA THR A 302 -3.57 -8.13 -3.85
C THR A 302 -3.31 -6.63 -4.01
N ARG A 303 -4.16 -5.93 -4.77
CA ARG A 303 -4.10 -4.45 -4.91
C ARG A 303 -4.31 -3.79 -3.56
N ASP A 304 -5.35 -4.20 -2.84
CA ASP A 304 -5.74 -3.57 -1.57
C ASP A 304 -4.67 -3.82 -0.50
N ALA A 305 -4.11 -5.03 -0.42
CA ALA A 305 -3.00 -5.34 0.47
C ALA A 305 -1.73 -4.52 0.14
N PHE A 306 -1.47 -4.25 -1.15
CA PHE A 306 -0.39 -3.35 -1.54
C PHE A 306 -0.70 -1.88 -1.22
N ASP A 307 -1.95 -1.44 -1.37
CA ASP A 307 -2.38 -0.08 -1.01
C ASP A 307 -2.42 0.13 0.51
N ASP A 308 -2.60 -0.93 1.31
CA ASP A 308 -2.50 -0.88 2.77
C ASP A 308 -1.10 -0.48 3.25
N ILE A 309 -0.04 -0.78 2.46
CA ILE A 309 1.33 -0.33 2.71
C ILE A 309 1.39 1.20 2.83
N ARG A 310 0.57 1.93 2.06
CA ARG A 310 0.45 3.40 2.13
C ARG A 310 0.06 3.89 3.51
N ASN A 311 -0.78 3.11 4.21
CA ASN A 311 -1.31 3.45 5.52
C ASN A 311 -0.62 2.67 6.66
N SER A 312 0.45 1.93 6.37
CA SER A 312 1.20 1.18 7.38
C SER A 312 1.57 2.09 8.56
N PRO A 313 1.50 1.64 9.82
CA PRO A 313 1.97 2.42 10.96
C PRO A 313 3.49 2.65 10.91
N ASP A 314 4.24 1.86 10.13
CA ASP A 314 5.67 2.00 9.98
C ASP A 314 6.05 3.05 8.90
N PRO A 315 6.84 4.09 9.25
CA PRO A 315 7.21 5.15 8.32
C PRO A 315 8.13 4.68 7.19
N GLY A 316 8.98 3.66 7.41
CA GLY A 316 9.85 3.10 6.38
C GLY A 316 9.04 2.36 5.31
N ILE A 317 8.03 1.59 5.74
CA ILE A 317 7.09 0.91 4.84
C ILE A 317 6.26 1.92 4.04
N ARG A 318 5.74 2.98 4.69
CA ARG A 318 5.06 4.07 3.99
C ARG A 318 5.97 4.77 2.98
N GLY A 319 7.22 5.03 3.36
CA GLY A 319 8.24 5.66 2.51
C GLY A 319 8.44 4.89 1.21
N TYR A 320 8.58 3.56 1.29
CA TYR A 320 8.67 2.69 0.12
C TYR A 320 7.50 2.87 -0.86
N TRP A 321 6.26 2.89 -0.36
CA TRP A 321 5.08 3.07 -1.21
C TRP A 321 5.12 4.43 -1.93
N TRP A 322 5.48 5.49 -1.20
CA TRP A 322 5.59 6.84 -1.78
C TRP A 322 6.70 6.94 -2.81
N ASP A 323 7.87 6.36 -2.56
CA ASP A 323 9.00 6.37 -3.49
C ASP A 323 8.65 5.66 -4.81
N LEU A 324 7.97 4.51 -4.73
CA LEU A 324 7.45 3.80 -5.91
C LEU A 324 6.46 4.65 -6.72
N HIS A 325 5.65 5.47 -6.04
CA HIS A 325 4.60 6.25 -6.67
C HIS A 325 5.01 7.68 -7.01
N LYS A 326 6.14 8.18 -6.50
CA LYS A 326 6.58 9.57 -6.65
C LYS A 326 6.60 10.01 -8.11
N GLY A 327 7.28 9.25 -8.97
CA GLY A 327 7.35 9.57 -10.40
C GLY A 327 5.98 9.56 -11.09
N ARG A 328 5.08 8.65 -10.69
CA ARG A 328 3.71 8.57 -11.25
C ARG A 328 2.85 9.74 -10.77
N ILE A 329 2.95 10.11 -9.50
CA ILE A 329 2.24 11.24 -8.92
C ILE A 329 2.68 12.53 -9.60
N LEU A 330 3.99 12.76 -9.75
CA LEU A 330 4.54 13.92 -10.46
C LEU A 330 4.05 13.96 -11.91
N LYS A 331 4.11 12.85 -12.64
CA LYS A 331 3.60 12.78 -14.02
C LYS A 331 2.09 13.04 -14.10
N ALA A 332 1.32 12.52 -13.16
CA ALA A 332 -0.12 12.75 -13.08
C ALA A 332 -0.43 14.22 -12.76
N GLN A 333 0.34 14.84 -11.87
CA GLN A 333 0.24 16.27 -11.54
C GLN A 333 0.55 17.14 -12.77
N ASP A 334 1.63 16.85 -13.51
CA ASP A 334 1.98 17.54 -14.76
C ASP A 334 0.87 17.38 -15.82
N THR A 335 0.41 16.15 -16.05
CA THR A 335 -0.67 15.87 -17.01
C THR A 335 -1.96 16.60 -16.63
N TRP A 336 -2.30 16.60 -15.34
CA TRP A 336 -3.45 17.33 -14.82
C TRP A 336 -3.26 18.86 -14.93
N GLY A 337 -2.05 19.36 -14.67
CA GLY A 337 -1.69 20.77 -14.84
C GLY A 337 -1.87 21.24 -16.28
N LYS A 338 -1.37 20.47 -17.26
CA LYS A 338 -1.56 20.72 -18.69
C LYS A 338 -3.04 20.71 -19.09
N LYS A 339 -3.80 19.73 -18.62
CA LYS A 339 -5.26 19.66 -18.84
C LYS A 339 -5.96 20.88 -18.24
N LYS A 340 -5.60 21.26 -17.02
CA LYS A 340 -6.14 22.44 -16.32
C LYS A 340 -5.82 23.73 -17.09
N ALA A 341 -4.61 23.87 -17.64
CA ALA A 341 -4.22 25.01 -18.46
C ALA A 341 -5.03 25.08 -19.76
N SER A 342 -5.17 23.96 -20.47
CA SER A 342 -6.00 23.86 -21.68
C SER A 342 -7.46 24.23 -21.39
N MET A 343 -8.04 23.69 -20.31
CA MET A 343 -9.41 24.02 -19.87
C MET A 343 -9.54 25.47 -19.39
N ALA A 344 -8.50 26.11 -18.87
CA ALA A 344 -8.57 27.52 -18.48
C ALA A 344 -8.54 28.44 -19.71
N LYS A 345 -7.73 28.10 -20.73
CA LYS A 345 -7.57 28.90 -21.95
C LYS A 345 -8.85 29.04 -22.76
N GLN A 346 -9.73 28.03 -22.79
CA GLN A 346 -11.01 28.13 -23.50
C GLN A 346 -11.88 29.32 -23.03
N TYR A 347 -11.72 29.75 -21.76
CA TYR A 347 -12.47 30.87 -21.22
C TYR A 347 -11.90 32.23 -21.67
N LEU A 348 -10.71 32.32 -22.26
CA LEU A 348 -10.22 33.58 -22.87
C LEU A 348 -11.12 34.01 -24.05
N GLU A 349 -11.64 33.03 -24.79
CA GLU A 349 -12.55 33.25 -25.92
C GLU A 349 -14.03 33.32 -25.48
N GLY A 350 -14.30 33.07 -24.20
CA GLY A 350 -15.63 32.92 -23.65
C GLY A 350 -16.17 31.51 -23.86
N ALA A 351 -16.44 30.80 -22.77
CA ALA A 351 -16.94 29.43 -22.81
C ALA A 351 -18.10 29.22 -21.84
N LYS A 352 -18.92 28.20 -22.13
CA LYS A 352 -20.04 27.80 -21.27
C LYS A 352 -19.54 27.37 -19.89
N ALA A 353 -20.20 27.85 -18.86
CA ALA A 353 -19.98 27.51 -17.47
C ALA A 353 -21.33 27.34 -16.76
N PHE A 354 -21.31 26.63 -15.63
CA PHE A 354 -22.52 26.35 -14.87
C PHE A 354 -22.56 27.12 -13.56
N VAL A 355 -23.75 27.59 -13.22
CA VAL A 355 -24.06 28.20 -11.93
C VAL A 355 -24.24 27.09 -10.88
N ALA A 356 -23.63 27.28 -9.72
CA ALA A 356 -23.80 26.43 -8.55
C ALA A 356 -24.20 27.26 -7.33
N LEU A 357 -25.21 26.80 -6.60
CA LEU A 357 -25.64 27.41 -5.35
C LEU A 357 -25.04 26.63 -4.17
N HIS A 358 -24.30 27.33 -3.31
CA HIS A 358 -23.77 26.76 -2.07
C HIS A 358 -24.53 27.31 -0.87
N SER A 359 -25.12 26.42 -0.08
CA SER A 359 -25.68 26.79 1.23
C SER A 359 -24.53 27.10 2.19
N GLY A 360 -24.34 28.38 2.52
CA GLY A 360 -23.42 28.77 3.58
C GLY A 360 -23.91 28.33 4.95
N ASN A 361 -23.00 28.27 5.94
CA ASN A 361 -23.31 27.87 7.33
C ASN A 361 -24.39 28.73 8.01
N HIS A 362 -24.74 29.89 7.45
CA HIS A 362 -25.73 30.82 7.99
C HIS A 362 -27.02 30.90 7.15
N GLY A 363 -27.28 29.92 6.30
CA GLY A 363 -28.47 29.91 5.43
C GLY A 363 -28.40 30.86 4.22
N ASN A 364 -27.40 31.75 4.16
CA ASN A 364 -27.15 32.54 2.97
C ASN A 364 -26.60 31.65 1.86
N HIS A 365 -27.32 31.59 0.74
CA HIS A 365 -26.84 30.94 -0.47
C HIS A 365 -25.82 31.84 -1.17
N GLN A 366 -24.64 31.29 -1.43
CA GLN A 366 -23.64 31.91 -2.28
C GLN A 366 -23.76 31.34 -3.69
N THR A 367 -24.02 32.22 -4.65
CA THR A 367 -24.05 31.88 -6.07
C THR A 367 -22.63 31.92 -6.63
N GLU A 368 -22.20 30.82 -7.25
CA GLU A 368 -20.88 30.71 -7.88
C GLU A 368 -21.00 30.23 -9.32
N VAL A 369 -20.12 30.68 -10.20
CA VAL A 369 -19.94 30.12 -11.54
C VAL A 369 -18.70 29.22 -11.54
N ILE A 370 -18.85 27.98 -12.01
CA ILE A 370 -17.79 26.96 -11.99
C ILE A 370 -17.07 26.89 -13.32
N ALA A 371 -15.74 27.03 -13.27
CA ALA A 371 -14.84 26.92 -14.42
C ALA A 371 -13.70 25.94 -14.12
N GLY A 372 -13.97 24.65 -14.33
CA GLY A 372 -13.04 23.59 -13.95
C GLY A 372 -12.77 23.59 -12.44
N SER A 373 -11.53 23.85 -12.03
CA SER A 373 -11.17 23.92 -10.60
C SER A 373 -11.33 25.32 -9.97
N PHE A 374 -11.73 26.32 -10.76
CA PHE A 374 -11.93 27.69 -10.28
C PHE A 374 -13.41 27.95 -10.11
N ARG A 375 -13.73 28.77 -9.11
CA ARG A 375 -15.09 29.16 -8.76
C ARG A 375 -15.12 30.66 -8.59
N PHE A 376 -16.11 31.30 -9.18
CA PHE A 376 -16.25 32.75 -9.19
C PHE A 376 -17.55 33.15 -8.50
N THR A 377 -17.45 33.94 -7.44
CA THR A 377 -18.61 34.41 -6.69
C THR A 377 -19.39 35.43 -7.54
N VAL A 378 -20.70 35.22 -7.66
CA VAL A 378 -21.62 36.20 -8.23
C VAL A 378 -22.20 37.03 -7.09
N SER A 379 -21.94 38.34 -7.09
CA SER A 379 -22.47 39.22 -6.05
C SER A 379 -23.99 39.34 -6.17
N GLN A 380 -24.70 39.20 -5.04
CA GLN A 380 -26.15 39.44 -4.97
C GLN A 380 -26.51 40.87 -5.37
N THR A 381 -25.59 41.83 -5.21
CA THR A 381 -25.79 43.23 -5.62
C THR A 381 -25.93 43.42 -7.13
N LEU A 382 -25.60 42.40 -7.93
CA LEU A 382 -25.81 42.43 -9.38
C LEU A 382 -27.29 42.22 -9.75
N GLY A 383 -28.14 41.79 -8.80
CA GLY A 383 -29.58 41.61 -9.02
C GLY A 383 -29.92 40.54 -10.04
N LEU A 384 -29.03 39.56 -10.27
CA LEU A 384 -29.24 38.49 -11.23
C LEU A 384 -30.03 37.35 -10.61
N ASP A 385 -31.02 36.85 -11.35
CA ASP A 385 -31.89 35.75 -10.93
C ASP A 385 -31.36 34.39 -11.42
N LEU A 386 -30.19 34.00 -10.91
CA LEU A 386 -29.49 32.77 -11.32
C LEU A 386 -29.81 31.59 -10.41
N HIS A 387 -30.15 30.46 -11.02
CA HIS A 387 -30.50 29.20 -10.38
C HIS A 387 -29.39 28.16 -10.50
N ASN A 388 -29.40 27.15 -9.62
CA ASN A 388 -28.43 26.06 -9.67
C ASN A 388 -28.61 25.24 -10.96
N GLY A 389 -27.54 25.14 -11.75
CA GLY A 389 -27.53 24.44 -13.03
C GLY A 389 -27.69 25.35 -14.25
N ASP A 390 -27.98 26.65 -14.05
CA ASP A 390 -28.07 27.60 -15.16
C ASP A 390 -26.75 27.67 -15.95
N GLU A 391 -26.87 27.81 -17.26
CA GLU A 391 -25.74 27.95 -18.16
C GLU A 391 -25.46 29.42 -18.45
N VAL A 392 -24.22 29.84 -18.24
CA VAL A 392 -23.74 31.19 -18.57
C VAL A 392 -22.49 31.10 -19.42
N ILE A 393 -22.18 32.14 -20.19
CA ILE A 393 -20.88 32.27 -20.85
C ILE A 393 -19.94 33.04 -19.93
N LEU A 394 -18.92 32.35 -19.43
CA LEU A 394 -17.84 32.93 -18.64
C LEU A 394 -16.68 33.31 -19.55
N GLN A 395 -16.12 34.51 -19.35
CA GLN A 395 -14.96 34.97 -20.10
C GLN A 395 -13.86 35.54 -19.19
N TYR A 396 -12.62 35.14 -19.45
CA TYR A 396 -11.42 35.69 -18.85
C TYR A 396 -10.85 36.79 -19.74
N HIS A 397 -10.54 37.93 -19.14
CA HIS A 397 -9.95 39.09 -19.79
C HIS A 397 -8.56 39.32 -19.19
N LEU A 398 -7.53 38.70 -19.78
CA LEU A 398 -6.16 38.81 -19.33
C LEU A 398 -5.43 39.93 -20.11
N ALA A 399 -5.06 41.00 -19.41
CA ALA A 399 -4.36 42.14 -19.98
C ALA A 399 -2.85 42.12 -19.68
N SER A 400 -2.09 42.96 -20.39
CA SER A 400 -0.67 43.23 -20.09
C SER A 400 -0.50 44.23 -18.93
N THR A 401 -1.50 45.07 -18.68
CA THR A 401 -1.55 46.07 -17.60
C THR A 401 -2.71 45.75 -16.63
N PRO A 402 -2.76 46.36 -15.44
CA PRO A 402 -3.87 46.17 -14.52
C PRO A 402 -5.23 46.43 -15.19
N HIS A 403 -6.14 45.46 -15.09
CA HIS A 403 -7.45 45.49 -15.71
C HIS A 403 -8.41 46.38 -14.90
N PRO A 404 -9.17 47.30 -15.52
CA PRO A 404 -10.08 48.21 -14.80
C PRO A 404 -11.20 47.48 -14.05
N HIS A 405 -11.53 46.27 -14.51
CA HIS A 405 -12.49 45.37 -13.87
C HIS A 405 -11.81 44.10 -13.32
N ALA A 406 -10.65 44.25 -12.67
CA ALA A 406 -9.95 43.12 -12.05
C ALA A 406 -10.86 42.37 -11.07
N TYR A 407 -10.84 41.03 -11.12
CA TYR A 407 -11.69 40.21 -10.26
C TYR A 407 -11.25 40.28 -8.80
N ALA A 408 -9.95 40.19 -8.52
CA ALA A 408 -9.42 40.17 -7.16
C ALA A 408 -9.14 41.60 -6.63
N LEU A 409 -10.06 42.14 -5.85
CA LEU A 409 -9.99 43.53 -5.36
C LEU A 409 -8.87 43.76 -4.32
N SER A 410 -8.40 42.71 -3.64
CA SER A 410 -7.29 42.80 -2.67
C SER A 410 -5.89 42.70 -3.31
N ALA A 411 -5.82 42.66 -4.65
CA ALA A 411 -4.56 42.53 -5.36
C ALA A 411 -3.69 43.79 -5.18
N LEU A 412 -2.43 43.60 -4.81
CA LEU A 412 -1.40 44.63 -4.85
C LEU A 412 -1.00 44.89 -6.30
N LYS A 413 -0.47 46.08 -6.59
CA LYS A 413 -0.03 46.47 -7.94
C LYS A 413 0.98 45.49 -8.59
N THR A 414 1.69 44.72 -7.77
CA THR A 414 2.68 43.72 -8.21
C THR A 414 2.08 42.32 -8.41
N ASP A 415 0.84 42.08 -7.97
CA ASP A 415 0.18 40.80 -8.18
C ASP A 415 -0.31 40.67 -9.63
N PRO A 416 -0.06 39.55 -10.31
CA PRO A 416 -0.58 39.33 -11.66
C PRO A 416 -2.11 39.28 -11.71
N ALA A 417 -2.79 38.92 -10.63
CA ALA A 417 -4.26 38.94 -10.55
C ALA A 417 -4.86 40.33 -10.85
N THR A 418 -4.10 41.42 -10.69
CA THR A 418 -4.55 42.77 -11.10
C THR A 418 -4.87 42.86 -12.59
N ARG A 419 -4.28 42.00 -13.42
CA ARG A 419 -4.44 41.99 -14.88
C ARG A 419 -5.60 41.11 -15.36
N LEU A 420 -6.26 40.39 -14.46
CA LEU A 420 -7.31 39.44 -14.80
C LEU A 420 -8.69 40.00 -14.45
N GLY A 421 -9.44 40.38 -15.49
CA GLY A 421 -10.88 40.59 -15.42
C GLY A 421 -11.64 39.29 -15.67
N VAL A 422 -12.83 39.16 -15.06
CA VAL A 422 -13.73 38.01 -15.27
C VAL A 422 -15.13 38.55 -15.51
N SER A 423 -15.74 38.18 -16.63
CA SER A 423 -17.12 38.55 -16.94
C SER A 423 -17.99 37.33 -17.17
N ILE A 424 -19.29 37.49 -16.95
CA ILE A 424 -20.30 36.50 -17.33
C ILE A 424 -21.40 37.18 -18.15
N ARG A 425 -21.93 36.45 -19.12
CA ARG A 425 -23.11 36.87 -19.91
C ARG A 425 -24.08 35.70 -20.06
N GLY A 426 -25.38 35.98 -20.12
CA GLY A 426 -26.42 34.96 -20.18
C GLY A 426 -27.81 35.57 -20.28
N GLN A 427 -28.81 34.76 -19.96
CA GLN A 427 -30.20 35.19 -19.80
C GLN A 427 -30.69 34.80 -18.41
N ASP A 428 -31.42 35.70 -17.75
CA ASP A 428 -32.16 35.43 -16.51
C ASP A 428 -33.63 35.84 -16.69
N SER A 429 -34.41 35.88 -15.59
CA SER A 429 -35.83 36.27 -15.64
C SER A 429 -36.05 37.74 -16.05
N HIS A 430 -35.02 38.59 -15.99
CA HIS A 430 -35.06 40.00 -16.40
C HIS A 430 -34.55 40.22 -17.83
N GLY A 431 -34.03 39.18 -18.50
CA GLY A 431 -33.57 39.22 -19.87
C GLY A 431 -32.07 38.94 -20.03
N GLY A 432 -31.47 39.47 -21.10
CA GLY A 432 -30.05 39.28 -21.36
C GLY A 432 -29.18 40.15 -20.45
N PHE A 433 -28.14 39.57 -19.85
CA PHE A 433 -27.19 40.30 -18.99
C PHE A 433 -25.74 40.12 -19.44
N HIS A 434 -24.89 41.09 -19.06
CA HIS A 434 -23.43 41.00 -19.11
C HIS A 434 -22.85 41.79 -17.93
N CYS A 435 -22.10 41.12 -17.05
CA CYS A 435 -21.56 41.76 -15.86
C CYS A 435 -20.12 41.32 -15.55
N TRP A 436 -19.42 42.17 -14.82
CA TRP A 436 -18.07 41.92 -14.32
C TRP A 436 -18.13 41.37 -12.91
N LEU A 437 -17.50 40.23 -12.70
CA LEU A 437 -17.40 39.61 -11.39
C LEU A 437 -16.27 40.23 -10.58
N LYS A 438 -16.49 40.35 -9.27
CA LYS A 438 -15.52 40.91 -8.33
C LYS A 438 -15.58 40.14 -7.02
N ALA A 439 -14.43 39.90 -6.43
CA ALA A 439 -14.31 39.29 -5.11
C ALA A 439 -13.21 39.95 -4.29
N ASN A 440 -13.44 39.99 -2.98
CA ASN A 440 -12.46 40.43 -1.99
C ASN A 440 -11.87 39.21 -1.28
N GLY A 441 -10.78 39.43 -0.53
CA GLY A 441 -10.16 38.43 0.32
C GLY A 441 -8.90 37.79 -0.27
N GLU A 442 -7.93 37.54 0.60
CA GLU A 442 -6.61 36.99 0.27
C GLU A 442 -6.69 35.63 -0.44
N CYS A 443 -7.66 34.77 -0.08
CA CYS A 443 -7.83 33.47 -0.74
C CYS A 443 -8.19 33.62 -2.23
N ASN A 444 -9.13 34.50 -2.56
CA ASN A 444 -9.53 34.76 -3.94
C ASN A 444 -8.38 35.35 -4.76
N LEU A 445 -7.62 36.27 -4.16
CA LEU A 445 -6.42 36.81 -4.76
C LEU A 445 -5.41 35.70 -5.10
N ARG A 446 -5.05 34.86 -4.13
CA ARG A 446 -4.07 33.79 -4.34
C ARG A 446 -4.51 32.82 -5.44
N LYS A 447 -5.81 32.50 -5.49
CA LYS A 447 -6.40 31.69 -6.57
C LYS A 447 -6.26 32.37 -7.93
N MET A 448 -6.54 33.68 -8.02
CA MET A 448 -6.43 34.41 -9.28
C MET A 448 -4.98 34.56 -9.74
N ASN A 449 -4.05 34.80 -8.82
CA ASN A 449 -2.63 34.80 -9.14
C ASN A 449 -2.20 33.46 -9.78
N THR A 450 -2.61 32.33 -9.19
CA THR A 450 -2.36 31.00 -9.76
C THR A 450 -3.07 30.79 -11.10
N LEU A 451 -4.29 31.32 -11.28
CA LEU A 451 -4.99 31.25 -12.57
C LEU A 451 -4.23 32.01 -13.66
N VAL A 452 -3.72 33.21 -13.35
CA VAL A 452 -2.90 33.97 -14.31
C VAL A 452 -1.64 33.21 -14.69
N ASP A 453 -0.92 32.64 -13.72
CA ASP A 453 0.27 31.84 -14.01
C ASP A 453 -0.05 30.68 -14.98
N ILE A 454 -1.20 30.01 -14.78
CA ILE A 454 -1.67 28.92 -15.65
C ILE A 454 -1.99 29.41 -17.07
N LEU A 455 -2.63 30.58 -17.19
CA LEU A 455 -2.98 31.17 -18.49
C LEU A 455 -1.72 31.60 -19.25
N GLU A 456 -0.70 32.06 -18.54
CA GLU A 456 0.61 32.47 -19.08
C GLU A 456 1.55 31.28 -19.34
N GLY A 457 1.17 30.07 -18.92
CA GLY A 457 1.88 28.84 -19.26
C GLY A 457 2.99 28.45 -18.30
N TYR A 458 3.06 29.05 -17.11
CA TYR A 458 3.96 28.60 -16.05
C TYR A 458 3.60 27.19 -15.59
N SER A 459 4.61 26.38 -15.28
CA SER A 459 4.43 25.06 -14.68
C SER A 459 3.88 25.17 -13.25
N THR A 460 3.37 24.05 -12.73
CA THR A 460 2.87 24.00 -11.35
C THR A 460 4.00 24.24 -10.36
N GLU A 461 5.18 23.70 -10.65
CA GLU A 461 6.41 23.80 -9.86
C GLU A 461 6.92 25.24 -9.81
N GLU A 462 6.98 25.94 -10.96
CA GLU A 462 7.36 27.35 -11.00
C GLU A 462 6.38 28.22 -10.21
N SER A 463 5.08 28.03 -10.44
CA SER A 463 4.04 28.80 -9.76
C SER A 463 4.05 28.57 -8.24
N GLN A 464 4.42 27.38 -7.75
CA GLN A 464 4.62 27.11 -6.31
C GLN A 464 5.76 27.94 -5.69
N GLY A 465 6.78 28.28 -6.47
CA GLY A 465 7.87 29.16 -6.03
C GLY A 465 7.46 30.63 -5.94
N PHE A 466 6.33 31.03 -6.53
CA PHE A 466 5.88 32.41 -6.53
C PHE A 466 5.13 32.77 -5.24
N LYS A 467 5.28 34.03 -4.82
CA LYS A 467 4.61 34.55 -3.63
C LYS A 467 3.09 34.62 -3.86
N ARG A 468 2.32 34.39 -2.80
CA ARG A 468 0.85 34.58 -2.76
C ARG A 468 0.13 33.81 -3.87
N ARG A 469 0.46 32.54 -4.01
CA ARG A 469 -0.25 31.58 -4.87
C ARG A 469 -1.10 30.63 -4.04
N TRP A 470 -2.16 30.12 -4.65
CA TRP A 470 -3.03 29.15 -4.03
C TRP A 470 -2.69 27.75 -4.53
N PHE A 471 -2.11 26.96 -3.64
CA PHE A 471 -1.94 25.53 -3.85
C PHE A 471 -2.61 24.80 -2.72
N VAL A 472 -3.49 23.86 -3.08
CA VAL A 472 -3.95 22.89 -2.11
C VAL A 472 -2.78 21.94 -1.88
N THR A 473 -1.93 22.27 -0.92
CA THR A 473 -1.01 21.30 -0.35
C THR A 473 -1.88 20.28 0.37
N LYS A 474 -2.18 19.16 -0.31
CA LYS A 474 -2.37 17.92 0.45
C LYS A 474 -1.02 17.74 1.12
N SER A 475 -0.93 18.11 2.40
CA SER A 475 0.27 17.94 3.22
C SER A 475 0.81 16.54 2.98
N LEU A 476 1.84 16.47 2.13
CA LEU A 476 2.67 15.28 1.95
C LEU A 476 3.58 15.16 3.18
N ASP A 477 3.91 16.31 3.80
CA ASP A 477 4.44 16.44 5.15
C ASP A 477 3.36 16.18 6.22
N ARG A 478 2.62 15.08 6.11
CA ARG A 478 2.13 14.45 7.33
C ARG A 478 3.37 13.94 8.02
N THR A 479 3.97 14.78 8.87
CA THR A 479 4.94 14.30 9.85
C THR A 479 4.32 13.10 10.55
N ASN A 480 5.15 12.08 10.82
CA ASN A 480 4.78 10.76 11.33
C ASN A 480 3.95 10.74 12.63
N SER A 481 3.56 11.90 13.18
CA SER A 481 2.90 12.09 14.46
C SER A 481 1.41 12.49 14.38
N ASP A 482 0.88 12.95 13.23
CA ASP A 482 -0.53 13.41 13.18
C ASP A 482 -1.51 12.24 12.93
N PRO A 483 -2.56 12.05 13.76
CA PRO A 483 -3.53 10.99 13.59
C PRO A 483 -4.33 11.16 12.29
N PRO A 484 -4.77 10.06 11.65
CA PRO A 484 -5.49 10.11 10.39
C PRO A 484 -6.85 10.80 10.58
N GLY A 485 -7.03 12.00 10.00
CA GLY A 485 -8.37 12.61 9.90
C GLY A 485 -8.46 14.13 9.82
N ARG A 486 -7.42 14.89 10.21
CA ARG A 486 -7.46 16.36 10.09
C ARG A 486 -6.85 16.86 8.79
N ASN A 487 -7.69 17.32 7.87
CA ASN A 487 -7.26 18.19 6.79
C ASN A 487 -7.00 19.59 7.39
N ARG A 488 -5.74 20.04 7.43
CA ARG A 488 -5.44 21.45 7.68
C ARG A 488 -5.50 22.17 6.33
N TYR A 489 -6.39 23.15 6.24
CA TYR A 489 -6.38 24.14 5.17
C TYR A 489 -5.56 25.32 5.69
N THR A 490 -4.47 25.68 5.01
CA THR A 490 -3.66 26.88 5.29
C THR A 490 -3.66 27.81 4.10
#